data_AF-D6PMW9-F1
#
_entry.id   AF-D6PMW9-F1
#
_cell.length_a   1.000
_cell.length_b   1.000
_cell.length_c   1.000
_cell.angle_alpha   90.00
_cell.angle_beta   90.00
_cell.angle_gamma   90.00
#
_symmetry.space_group_name_H-M   'P 1'
#
loop_
_entity.id
_entity.type
_entity.pdbx_description
1 polymer ?
#
loop_
_entity_poly.entity_id
_entity_poly.type
_entity_poly.pdbx_seq_one_letter_code
_entity_poly.pdbx_strand_id
1 'polypeptide(L)'
;MARMSDPLIVGRVIGDVVDSFCSTVKMTVTYNSNKQVYNGHELFPSSVTIKPKIEVEGGDMRSFFTLIMTDPDVPGPSDPYLREHLHWIVTDIPGTTDSTFGREIVNYEMPRPNIGIHRFVFLLFKQKRRQTVNPPSSRDRFSTRN
;
A
#
# COMPACT_ATOMS: atom_id res chain seq x y z
N MET A 1 13.29 -8.56 -28.09
CA MET A 1 13.22 -8.15 -26.67
C MET A 1 11.84 -8.45 -26.16
N ALA A 2 11.69 -9.37 -25.21
CA ALA A 2 10.39 -9.60 -24.57
C ALA A 2 9.97 -8.31 -23.87
N ARG A 3 8.79 -7.77 -24.19
CA ARG A 3 8.16 -6.73 -23.38
C ARG A 3 8.03 -7.33 -21.97
N MET A 4 8.82 -6.85 -21.01
CA MET A 4 8.61 -7.21 -19.62
C MET A 4 7.21 -6.74 -19.26
N SER A 5 6.29 -7.67 -19.05
CA SER A 5 4.93 -7.39 -18.61
C SER A 5 4.99 -6.66 -17.26
N ASP A 6 4.18 -5.63 -17.08
CA ASP A 6 4.11 -4.86 -15.84
C ASP A 6 3.85 -5.81 -14.65
N PRO A 7 4.74 -5.87 -13.64
CA PRO A 7 4.57 -6.74 -12.48
C PRO A 7 3.24 -6.53 -11.75
N LEU A 8 2.69 -5.32 -11.75
CA LEU A 8 1.42 -5.01 -11.11
C LEU A 8 0.22 -5.59 -11.87
N ILE A 9 0.32 -5.73 -13.19
CA ILE A 9 -0.68 -6.41 -14.02
C ILE A 9 -0.54 -7.92 -13.85
N VAL A 10 0.69 -8.46 -13.89
CA VAL A 10 0.94 -9.90 -13.71
C VAL A 10 0.47 -10.38 -12.34
N GLY A 11 0.73 -9.61 -11.27
CA GLY A 11 0.25 -9.87 -9.92
C GLY A 11 -1.23 -9.53 -9.69
N ARG A 12 -1.95 -9.09 -10.73
CA ARG A 12 -3.36 -8.66 -10.72
C ARG A 12 -3.69 -7.54 -9.73
N VAL A 13 -2.69 -6.81 -9.23
CA VAL A 13 -2.91 -5.62 -8.38
C VAL A 13 -3.66 -4.55 -9.18
N ILE A 14 -3.18 -4.28 -10.40
CA ILE A 14 -3.99 -3.59 -11.42
C ILE A 14 -5.02 -4.60 -11.90
N GLY A 15 -6.31 -4.26 -11.74
CA GLY A 15 -7.42 -5.14 -12.00
C GLY A 15 -8.15 -5.55 -10.72
N ASP A 16 -7.48 -6.12 -9.72
CA ASP A 16 -8.14 -6.45 -8.46
C ASP A 16 -8.32 -5.23 -7.54
N VAL A 17 -7.28 -4.43 -7.38
CA VAL A 17 -7.20 -3.38 -6.33
C VAL A 17 -7.37 -1.99 -6.92
N VAL A 18 -6.67 -1.71 -8.02
CA VAL A 18 -6.67 -0.40 -8.67
C VAL A 18 -6.86 -0.50 -10.17
N ASP A 19 -7.28 0.62 -10.76
CA ASP A 19 -7.34 0.77 -12.22
C ASP A 19 -5.94 0.98 -12.80
N SER A 20 -5.81 0.87 -14.12
CA SER A 20 -4.54 1.15 -14.81
C SER A 20 -4.13 2.61 -14.61
N PHE A 21 -2.87 2.85 -14.26
CA PHE A 21 -2.34 4.19 -14.03
C PHE A 21 -0.92 4.31 -14.57
N CYS A 22 -0.47 5.56 -14.78
CA CYS A 22 0.93 5.86 -15.05
C CYS A 22 1.59 6.34 -13.75
N SER A 23 2.64 5.66 -13.31
CA SER A 23 3.37 6.08 -12.10
C SER A 23 4.07 7.43 -12.34
N THR A 24 3.80 8.41 -11.47
CA THR A 24 4.38 9.77 -11.56
C THR A 24 5.35 10.07 -10.41
N VAL A 25 5.34 9.25 -9.35
CA VAL A 25 6.10 9.46 -8.12
C VAL A 25 6.69 8.12 -7.72
N LYS A 26 7.95 8.12 -7.31
CA LYS A 26 8.62 6.92 -6.83
C LYS A 26 8.36 6.76 -5.34
N MET A 27 7.98 5.55 -4.94
CA MET A 27 7.79 5.16 -3.55
C MET A 27 8.78 4.04 -3.22
N THR A 28 9.48 4.17 -2.11
CA THR A 28 10.40 3.14 -1.59
C THR A 28 9.88 2.66 -0.24
N VAL A 29 9.63 1.36 -0.13
CA VAL A 29 9.14 0.71 1.09
C VAL A 29 10.26 -0.16 1.66
N THR A 30 10.68 0.08 2.90
CA THR A 30 11.78 -0.66 3.54
C THR A 30 11.40 -1.14 4.94
N TYR A 31 11.45 -2.46 5.15
CA TYR A 31 11.32 -3.10 6.45
C TYR A 31 12.68 -3.26 7.12
N ASN A 32 12.73 -3.14 8.46
CA ASN A 32 13.93 -3.37 9.29
C ASN A 32 15.20 -2.65 8.78
N SER A 33 15.02 -1.47 8.19
CA SER A 33 16.08 -0.60 7.61
C SER A 33 16.85 -1.14 6.41
N ASN A 34 16.76 -2.43 6.05
CA ASN A 34 17.54 -3.01 4.96
C ASN A 34 16.77 -3.96 4.02
N LYS A 35 15.50 -4.26 4.31
CA LYS A 35 14.66 -5.11 3.46
C LYS A 35 13.70 -4.27 2.64
N GLN A 36 14.16 -3.85 1.46
CA GLN A 36 13.31 -3.16 0.50
C GLN A 36 12.27 -4.12 -0.09
N VAL A 37 11.03 -3.64 -0.26
CA VAL A 37 9.95 -4.39 -0.91
C VAL A 37 10.09 -4.27 -2.42
N TYR A 38 9.96 -5.41 -3.11
CA TYR A 38 9.92 -5.51 -4.56
C TYR A 38 8.63 -6.21 -5.00
N ASN A 39 8.05 -5.77 -6.12
CA ASN A 39 6.78 -6.31 -6.62
C ASN A 39 6.89 -7.83 -6.84
N GLY A 40 6.00 -8.58 -6.20
CA GLY A 40 5.92 -10.05 -6.32
C GLY A 40 6.93 -10.83 -5.48
N HIS A 41 7.83 -10.16 -4.74
CA HIS A 41 8.76 -10.85 -3.83
C HIS A 41 8.08 -11.17 -2.50
N GLU A 42 8.25 -12.41 -2.03
CA GLU A 42 7.70 -12.89 -0.77
C GLU A 42 8.47 -12.31 0.43
N LEU A 43 7.73 -11.94 1.48
CA LEU A 43 8.27 -11.57 2.79
C LEU A 43 7.58 -12.40 3.87
N PHE A 44 8.36 -12.92 4.81
CA PHE A 44 7.82 -13.67 5.93
C PHE A 44 7.04 -12.77 6.91
N PRO A 45 5.91 -13.22 7.45
CA PRO A 45 5.14 -12.46 8.46
C PRO A 45 5.98 -11.97 9.64
N SER A 46 6.95 -12.79 10.08
CA SER A 46 7.88 -12.44 11.16
C SER A 46 8.79 -11.23 10.84
N SER A 47 9.01 -10.94 9.55
CA SER A 47 9.85 -9.84 9.09
C SER A 47 9.09 -8.53 8.87
N VAL A 48 7.76 -8.57 8.91
CA VAL A 48 6.86 -7.43 8.65
C VAL A 48 6.00 -7.08 9.88
N THR A 49 6.47 -7.43 11.08
CA THR A 49 5.78 -7.16 12.35
C THR A 49 5.74 -5.67 12.70
N ILE A 50 6.82 -4.94 12.39
CA ILE A 50 6.96 -3.50 12.60
C ILE A 50 6.67 -2.77 11.29
N LYS A 51 5.96 -1.64 11.35
CA LYS A 51 5.65 -0.83 10.17
C LYS A 51 6.90 -0.44 9.39
N PRO A 52 6.87 -0.50 8.03
CA PRO A 52 8.02 -0.14 7.21
C PRO A 52 8.23 1.37 7.17
N LYS A 53 9.45 1.79 6.81
CA LYS A 53 9.72 3.17 6.40
C LYS A 53 9.25 3.33 4.95
N ILE A 54 8.43 4.34 4.67
CA ILE A 54 8.00 4.69 3.31
C ILE A 54 8.60 6.03 2.90
N GLU A 55 9.44 6.03 1.88
CA GLU A 55 10.02 7.25 1.32
C GLU A 55 9.30 7.63 0.02
N VAL A 56 8.94 8.90 -0.11
CA VAL A 56 8.24 9.45 -1.27
C VAL A 56 9.19 10.32 -2.06
N GLU A 57 9.75 9.74 -3.12
CA GLU A 57 10.67 10.39 -4.05
C GLU A 57 9.87 10.99 -5.22
N GLY A 58 9.35 12.20 -5.01
CA GLY A 58 8.70 12.98 -6.07
C GLY A 58 7.72 14.02 -5.56
N GLY A 59 7.30 14.89 -6.47
CA GLY A 59 6.49 16.07 -6.16
C GLY A 59 7.33 17.24 -5.61
N ASP A 60 6.65 18.14 -4.92
CA ASP A 60 7.24 19.24 -4.16
C ASP A 60 6.74 19.20 -2.72
N MET A 61 7.35 20.00 -1.82
CA MET A 61 6.91 20.12 -0.42
C MET A 61 5.50 20.74 -0.27
N ARG A 62 4.85 21.15 -1.37
CA ARG A 62 3.48 21.67 -1.40
C ARG A 62 2.47 20.59 -1.80
N SER A 63 2.95 19.46 -2.31
CA SER A 63 2.17 18.28 -2.64
C SER A 63 2.08 17.38 -1.42
N PHE A 64 0.88 16.84 -1.18
CA PHE A 64 0.62 15.93 -0.08
C PHE A 64 0.18 14.58 -0.62
N PHE A 65 0.54 13.51 0.06
CA PHE A 65 0.26 12.15 -0.36
C PHE A 65 -0.43 11.36 0.75
N THR A 66 -1.29 10.45 0.32
CA THR A 66 -1.90 9.41 1.17
C THR A 66 -1.32 8.07 0.79
N LEU A 67 -0.76 7.38 1.78
CA LEU A 67 -0.33 6.00 1.73
C LEU A 67 -1.46 5.10 2.22
N ILE A 68 -1.72 4.02 1.49
CA ILE A 68 -2.63 2.93 1.87
C ILE A 68 -1.85 1.61 1.80
N MET A 69 -2.00 0.76 2.82
CA MET A 69 -1.57 -0.64 2.79
C MET A 69 -2.80 -1.53 2.94
N THR A 70 -2.99 -2.48 2.03
CA THR A 70 -4.19 -3.33 2.01
C THR A 70 -3.91 -4.74 1.50
N ASP A 71 -4.78 -5.68 1.87
CA ASP A 71 -4.75 -7.10 1.50
C ASP A 71 -6.05 -7.46 0.75
N PRO A 72 -6.00 -7.73 -0.57
CA PRO A 72 -7.17 -8.08 -1.36
C PRO A 72 -7.54 -9.57 -1.30
N ASP A 73 -6.83 -10.36 -0.52
CA ASP A 73 -6.91 -11.82 -0.52
C ASP A 73 -7.54 -12.37 0.78
N VAL A 74 -8.18 -11.54 1.62
CA VAL A 74 -8.78 -11.97 2.90
C VAL A 74 -10.16 -12.62 2.70
N PRO A 75 -10.45 -13.78 3.34
CA PRO A 75 -9.58 -14.55 4.26
C PRO A 75 -8.57 -15.50 3.58
N GLY A 76 -8.75 -15.80 2.30
CA GLY A 76 -7.77 -16.47 1.46
C GLY A 76 -7.99 -16.14 -0.02
N PRO A 77 -6.95 -16.25 -0.87
CA PRO A 77 -6.98 -15.75 -2.25
C PRO A 77 -7.96 -16.47 -3.18
N SER A 78 -8.43 -17.67 -2.80
CA SER A 78 -9.39 -18.45 -3.60
C SER A 78 -10.84 -18.03 -3.39
N ASP A 79 -11.18 -17.48 -2.22
CA ASP A 79 -12.52 -16.97 -1.90
C ASP A 79 -12.42 -15.73 -0.99
N PRO A 80 -11.97 -14.57 -1.53
CA PRO A 80 -11.63 -13.41 -0.73
C PRO A 80 -12.87 -12.54 -0.43
N TYR A 81 -13.88 -13.08 0.27
CA TYR A 81 -15.15 -12.39 0.53
C TYR A 81 -15.08 -11.21 1.53
N LEU A 82 -13.93 -11.00 2.18
CA LEU A 82 -13.66 -9.83 3.05
C LEU A 82 -12.77 -8.79 2.38
N ARG A 83 -12.37 -9.01 1.12
CA ARG A 83 -11.50 -8.07 0.41
C ARG A 83 -12.11 -6.67 0.31
N GLU A 84 -11.31 -5.62 0.38
CA GLU A 84 -9.91 -5.59 0.84
C GLU A 84 -9.87 -5.46 2.37
N HIS A 85 -8.86 -6.04 3.02
CA HIS A 85 -8.57 -5.76 4.42
C HIS A 85 -7.53 -4.63 4.52
N LEU A 86 -7.87 -3.57 5.24
CA LEU A 86 -7.02 -2.41 5.39
C LEU A 86 -6.02 -2.59 6.53
N HIS A 87 -4.73 -2.54 6.21
CA HIS A 87 -3.64 -2.66 7.18
C HIS A 87 -3.15 -1.32 7.70
N TRP A 88 -3.08 -0.29 6.87
CA TRP A 88 -2.44 0.98 7.25
C TRP A 88 -2.92 2.15 6.39
N ILE A 89 -3.14 3.32 6.99
CA ILE A 89 -3.31 4.58 6.26
C ILE A 89 -2.52 5.71 6.93
N VAL A 90 -1.69 6.37 6.13
CA VAL A 90 -1.01 7.61 6.50
C VAL A 90 -1.36 8.68 5.49
N THR A 91 -1.84 9.81 5.96
CA THR A 91 -2.28 10.95 5.15
C THR A 91 -1.32 12.11 5.28
N ASP A 92 -1.50 13.15 4.47
CA ASP A 92 -0.79 14.42 4.56
C ASP A 92 0.74 14.29 4.56
N ILE A 93 1.29 13.22 3.94
CA ILE A 93 2.73 13.02 3.78
C ILE A 93 3.23 14.08 2.80
N PRO A 94 4.13 15.00 3.19
CA PRO A 94 4.72 15.94 2.24
C PRO A 94 5.51 15.21 1.15
N GLY A 95 5.51 15.77 -0.07
CA GLY A 95 6.43 15.30 -1.11
C GLY A 95 7.89 15.40 -0.65
N THR A 96 8.74 14.53 -1.20
CA THR A 96 10.18 14.44 -0.89
C THR A 96 10.52 14.05 0.56
N THR A 97 9.55 13.64 1.37
CA THR A 97 9.77 13.16 2.75
C THR A 97 9.40 11.69 2.89
N ASP A 98 9.14 11.24 4.12
CA ASP A 98 8.72 9.88 4.43
C ASP A 98 7.42 9.84 5.27
N SER A 99 6.86 8.65 5.45
CA SER A 99 5.62 8.43 6.19
C SER A 99 5.62 8.96 7.62
N THR A 100 6.77 9.22 8.24
CA THR A 100 6.84 9.78 9.60
C THR A 100 6.42 11.25 9.69
N PHE A 101 6.44 11.98 8.56
CA PHE A 101 5.98 13.36 8.47
C PHE A 101 4.48 13.49 8.17
N GLY A 102 3.82 12.37 7.86
CA GLY A 102 2.38 12.32 7.66
C GLY A 102 1.59 12.13 8.95
N ARG A 103 0.27 12.06 8.80
CA ARG A 103 -0.69 11.75 9.87
C ARG A 103 -1.20 10.33 9.70
N GLU A 104 -0.83 9.46 10.62
CA GLU A 104 -1.39 8.11 10.73
C GLU A 104 -2.86 8.21 11.19
N ILE A 105 -3.79 7.79 10.33
CA ILE A 105 -5.24 7.80 10.63
C ILE A 105 -5.81 6.40 10.82
N VAL A 106 -5.11 5.39 10.29
CA VAL A 106 -5.35 3.98 10.58
C VAL A 106 -4.01 3.38 10.93
N ASN A 107 -3.86 2.90 12.17
CA ASN A 107 -2.59 2.34 12.67
C ASN A 107 -2.16 1.11 11.87
N TYR A 108 -0.86 0.90 11.73
CA TYR A 108 -0.33 -0.30 11.09
C TYR A 108 -0.78 -1.57 11.83
N GLU A 109 -1.42 -2.48 11.10
CA GLU A 109 -1.72 -3.83 11.53
C GLU A 109 -0.78 -4.81 10.84
N MET A 110 -0.08 -5.64 11.61
CA MET A 110 0.89 -6.58 11.04
C MET A 110 0.19 -7.65 10.19
N PRO A 111 0.72 -7.99 8.99
CA PRO A 111 0.27 -9.12 8.19
C PRO A 111 0.22 -10.44 8.98
N ARG A 112 -0.94 -11.11 8.98
CA ARG A 112 -1.16 -12.44 9.56
C ARG A 112 -2.03 -13.31 8.64
N PRO A 113 -1.56 -13.65 7.43
CA PRO A 113 -2.31 -14.50 6.53
C PRO A 113 -2.44 -15.90 7.13
N ASN A 114 -3.67 -16.44 7.15
CA ASN A 114 -3.95 -17.76 7.71
C ASN A 114 -4.08 -18.83 6.61
N ILE A 115 -4.59 -18.46 5.42
CA ILE A 115 -4.95 -19.41 4.35
C ILE A 115 -4.33 -18.95 3.03
N GLY A 116 -3.33 -19.69 2.55
CA GLY A 116 -2.68 -19.41 1.27
C GLY A 116 -1.71 -18.22 1.32
N ILE A 117 -1.34 -17.74 0.13
CA ILE A 117 -0.39 -16.63 -0.04
C ILE A 117 -1.17 -15.36 -0.35
N HIS A 118 -0.99 -14.33 0.47
CA HIS A 118 -1.68 -13.05 0.36
C HIS A 118 -0.78 -11.97 -0.25
N ARG A 119 -1.37 -11.07 -1.02
CA ARG A 119 -0.73 -9.89 -1.57
C ARG A 119 -0.91 -8.72 -0.62
N PHE A 120 0.20 -8.16 -0.11
CA PHE A 120 0.16 -6.92 0.66
C PHE A 120 0.55 -5.75 -0.26
N VAL A 121 -0.42 -4.90 -0.56
CA VAL A 121 -0.29 -3.85 -1.57
C VAL A 121 -0.11 -2.50 -0.88
N PHE A 122 0.97 -1.80 -1.24
CA PHE A 122 1.21 -0.40 -0.85
C PHE A 122 0.85 0.52 -2.01
N LEU A 123 0.04 1.54 -1.74
CA LEU A 123 -0.48 2.48 -2.73
C LEU A 123 -0.24 3.90 -2.25
N LEU A 124 0.14 4.78 -3.18
CA LEU A 124 0.39 6.18 -2.90
C LEU A 124 -0.47 7.08 -3.79
N PHE A 125 -1.32 7.89 -3.19
CA PHE A 125 -2.22 8.82 -3.88
C PHE A 125 -1.82 10.26 -3.61
N LYS A 126 -1.78 11.08 -4.66
CA LYS A 126 -1.59 12.53 -4.50
C LYS A 126 -2.90 13.18 -4.05
N GLN A 127 -2.88 13.87 -2.92
CA GLN A 127 -4.00 14.64 -2.41
C GLN A 127 -4.18 15.96 -3.15
N LYS A 128 -5.45 16.36 -3.36
CA LYS A 128 -5.77 17.70 -3.87
C LYS A 128 -5.57 18.79 -2.82
N ARG A 129 -5.83 18.46 -1.54
CA ARG A 129 -5.68 19.36 -0.38
C ARG A 129 -5.35 18.52 0.86
N ARG A 130 -4.81 19.16 1.90
CA ARG A 130 -4.57 18.52 3.20
C ARG A 130 -5.87 18.23 3.93
N GLN A 131 -5.86 17.26 4.82
CA GLN A 131 -6.97 16.97 5.75
C GLN A 131 -8.32 16.67 5.08
N THR A 132 -8.30 16.12 3.87
CA THR A 132 -9.52 15.74 3.13
C THR A 132 -9.86 14.25 3.20
N VAL A 133 -8.99 13.45 3.81
CA VAL A 133 -9.14 11.99 3.89
C VAL A 133 -9.59 11.62 5.30
N ASN A 134 -10.69 10.89 5.40
CA ASN A 134 -11.25 10.40 6.65
C ASN A 134 -10.94 8.91 6.83
N PRO A 135 -10.73 8.43 8.06
CA PRO A 135 -10.56 7.01 8.31
C PRO A 135 -11.87 6.26 8.02
N PRO A 136 -11.80 5.04 7.45
CA PRO A 136 -12.98 4.19 7.29
C PRO A 136 -13.46 3.67 8.65
N SER A 137 -14.73 3.25 8.71
CA SER A 137 -15.34 2.67 9.91
C SER A 137 -14.94 1.22 10.17
N SER A 138 -14.42 0.52 9.16
CA SER A 138 -14.01 -0.89 9.19
C SER A 138 -12.74 -1.08 8.38
N ARG A 139 -11.93 -2.07 8.75
CA ARG A 139 -10.78 -2.52 7.95
C ARG A 139 -11.18 -3.51 6.88
N ASP A 140 -12.14 -4.40 7.16
CA ASP A 140 -12.66 -5.36 6.19
C ASP A 140 -13.60 -4.69 5.19
N ARG A 141 -13.69 -5.28 4.00
CA ARG A 141 -14.51 -4.79 2.88
C ARG A 141 -14.15 -3.35 2.50
N PHE A 142 -12.90 -2.97 2.72
CA PHE A 142 -12.34 -1.74 2.20
C PHE A 142 -12.26 -1.84 0.67
N SER A 143 -12.34 -0.70 -0.01
CA SER A 143 -12.19 -0.62 -1.46
C SER A 143 -11.28 0.54 -1.77
N THR A 144 -10.06 0.26 -2.25
CA THR A 144 -9.10 1.30 -2.60
C THR A 144 -9.62 2.25 -3.69
N ARG A 145 -10.50 1.76 -4.58
CA ARG A 145 -11.04 2.54 -5.70
C ARG A 145 -12.06 3.63 -5.33
N ASN A 146 -12.71 3.49 -4.16
CA ASN A 146 -13.86 4.31 -3.77
C ASN A 146 -13.47 5.30 -2.67
#